data_AF-A0A7K8KNK5-F1
#
_entry.id   AF-A0A7K8KNK5-F1
#
_cell.length_a   1.000
_cell.length_b   1.000
_cell.length_c   1.000
_cell.angle_alpha   90.00
_cell.angle_beta   90.00
_cell.angle_gamma   90.00
#
_symmetry.space_group_name_H-M   'P 1'
#
loop_
_entity.id
_entity.type
_entity.pdbx_description
1 polymer ?
#
loop_
_entity_poly.entity_id
_entity_poly.type
_entity_poly.pdbx_seq_one_letter_code
_entity_poly.pdbx_strand_id
1 'polypeptide(L)'
;YAPWCPACRQIELVWESFAKESERLDITVGKVDITQEPGLSGRFFVTTLPTIYHANDGVFRRYRGSRTLEDLQGYVLERKWEAVEPVAGWKSPSSIVMHGMAGLFYLSGWIRQIHSYLTDTLGINVWISYAIFMLATLLIGLFLGL
;
A
#
# COMPACT_ATOMS: atom_id res chain seq x y z
N TYR A 1 5.85 -2.25 3.77
CA TYR A 1 6.85 -1.75 4.74
C TYR A 1 7.25 -0.34 4.33
N ALA A 2 8.11 0.33 5.10
CA ALA A 2 8.77 1.58 4.68
C ALA A 2 10.24 1.56 5.15
N PRO A 3 11.20 2.14 4.41
CA PRO A 3 12.62 2.10 4.76
C PRO A 3 12.97 2.82 6.08
N TRP A 4 12.21 3.87 6.38
CA TRP A 4 12.40 4.69 7.59
C TRP A 4 11.78 4.06 8.86
N CYS A 5 10.97 3.00 8.72
CA CYS A 5 10.23 2.38 9.82
C CYS A 5 11.10 1.41 10.63
N PRO A 6 11.40 1.70 11.92
CA PRO A 6 12.28 0.83 12.72
C PRO A 6 11.72 -0.58 12.95
N ALA A 7 10.41 -0.70 13.23
CA ALA A 7 9.73 -1.99 13.39
C ALA A 7 9.75 -2.83 12.10
N CYS A 8 9.82 -2.17 10.94
CA CYS A 8 9.91 -2.84 9.65
C CYS A 8 11.31 -3.42 9.42
N ARG A 9 12.37 -2.71 9.85
CA ARG A 9 13.74 -3.22 9.79
C ARG A 9 13.96 -4.40 10.73
N GLN A 10 13.29 -4.43 11.89
CA GLN A 10 13.38 -5.56 12.83
C GLN A 10 12.84 -6.88 12.26
N ILE A 11 11.75 -6.83 11.49
CA ILE A 11 11.16 -8.03 10.88
C ILE A 11 11.86 -8.44 9.56
N GLU A 12 12.67 -7.58 8.95
CA GLU A 12 13.22 -7.80 7.60
C GLU A 12 13.94 -9.15 7.45
N LEU A 13 14.85 -9.48 8.36
CA LEU A 13 15.58 -10.75 8.33
C LEU A 13 14.67 -11.97 8.52
N VAL A 14 13.63 -11.84 9.36
CA VAL A 14 12.64 -12.90 9.58
C VAL A 14 11.80 -13.09 8.32
N TRP A 15 11.40 -11.99 7.68
CA TRP A 15 10.61 -12.02 6.45
C TRP A 15 11.38 -12.64 5.28
N GLU A 16 12.67 -12.36 5.16
CA GLU A 16 13.55 -12.98 4.15
C GLU A 16 13.75 -14.47 4.42
N SER A 17 13.92 -14.87 5.68
CA SER A 17 13.98 -16.29 6.05
C SER A 17 12.67 -17.00 5.74
N PHE A 18 11.53 -16.37 6.03
CA PHE A 18 10.21 -16.90 5.70
C PHE A 18 10.01 -17.02 4.19
N ALA A 19 10.48 -16.05 3.40
CA ALA A 19 10.40 -16.09 1.94
C ALA A 19 11.21 -17.24 1.33
N LYS A 20 12.35 -17.65 1.93
CA LYS A 20 13.11 -18.82 1.49
C LYS A 20 12.35 -20.14 1.67
N GLU A 21 11.41 -20.18 2.62
CA GLU A 21 10.58 -21.35 2.90
C GLU A 21 9.33 -21.40 2.01
N SER A 22 9.11 -20.41 1.15
CA SER A 22 7.89 -20.25 0.36
C SER A 22 7.58 -21.45 -0.54
N GLU A 23 8.59 -22.03 -1.18
CA GLU A 23 8.45 -23.23 -2.02
C GLU A 23 8.01 -24.45 -1.20
N ARG A 24 8.62 -24.66 -0.02
CA ARG A 24 8.24 -25.75 0.89
C ARG A 24 6.82 -25.60 1.41
N LEU A 25 6.37 -24.35 1.59
CA LEU A 25 5.04 -24.01 2.10
C LEU A 25 3.97 -23.91 1.00
N ASP A 26 4.34 -24.05 -0.27
CA ASP A 26 3.47 -23.86 -1.43
C ASP A 26 2.75 -22.49 -1.42
N ILE A 27 3.49 -21.42 -1.12
CA ILE A 27 2.99 -20.04 -1.12
C ILE A 27 3.92 -19.11 -1.88
N THR A 28 3.43 -17.92 -2.22
CA THR A 28 4.29 -16.80 -2.67
C THR A 28 4.39 -15.76 -1.57
N VAL A 29 5.60 -15.27 -1.31
CA VAL A 29 5.88 -14.23 -0.31
C VAL A 29 6.43 -12.99 -1.02
N GLY A 30 5.83 -11.82 -0.75
CA GLY A 30 6.24 -10.54 -1.32
C GLY A 30 6.38 -9.44 -0.26
N LYS A 31 7.14 -8.40 -0.57
CA LYS A 31 7.21 -7.16 0.22
C LYS A 31 6.99 -5.95 -0.67
N VAL A 32 6.19 -4.98 -0.20
CA VAL A 32 5.88 -3.74 -0.92
C VAL A 32 6.37 -2.55 -0.11
N ASP A 33 7.14 -1.66 -0.74
CA ASP A 33 7.50 -0.36 -0.17
C ASP A 33 6.40 0.66 -0.43
N ILE A 34 5.68 1.04 0.62
CA ILE A 34 4.58 2.00 0.53
C ILE A 34 5.04 3.43 0.24
N THR A 35 6.34 3.73 0.33
CA THR A 35 6.91 5.03 -0.04
C THR A 35 7.04 5.19 -1.55
N GLN A 36 7.19 4.07 -2.27
CA GLN A 36 7.28 4.02 -3.73
C GLN A 36 5.93 3.70 -4.38
N GLU A 37 5.06 2.97 -3.66
CA GLU A 37 3.74 2.54 -4.15
C GLU A 37 2.58 3.17 -3.36
N PRO A 38 2.30 4.48 -3.53
CA PRO A 38 1.23 5.15 -2.80
C PRO A 38 -0.14 4.58 -3.11
N GLY A 39 -0.39 4.16 -4.36
CA GLY A 39 -1.66 3.54 -4.74
C GLY A 39 -1.92 2.21 -4.05
N LEU A 40 -0.89 1.35 -3.90
CA LEU A 40 -1.04 0.11 -3.13
C LEU A 40 -1.25 0.39 -1.64
N SER A 41 -0.61 1.42 -1.09
CA SER A 41 -0.86 1.89 0.28
C SER A 41 -2.34 2.24 0.49
N GLY A 42 -2.92 3.00 -0.45
CA GLY A 42 -4.34 3.34 -0.47
C GLY A 42 -5.23 2.11 -0.64
N ARG A 43 -4.93 1.25 -1.62
CA ARG A 43 -5.71 0.05 -1.98
C ARG A 43 -5.82 -0.97 -0.84
N PHE A 44 -4.75 -1.13 -0.07
CA PHE A 44 -4.71 -2.03 1.10
C PHE A 44 -5.04 -1.33 2.42
N PHE A 45 -5.44 -0.05 2.34
CA PHE A 45 -5.75 0.82 3.48
C PHE A 45 -4.69 0.72 4.59
N VAL A 46 -3.41 0.88 4.22
CA VAL A 46 -2.29 0.69 5.13
C VAL A 46 -2.15 1.91 6.04
N THR A 47 -2.66 1.80 7.27
CA THR A 47 -2.58 2.87 8.28
C THR A 47 -1.45 2.69 9.28
N THR A 48 -0.89 1.49 9.38
CA THR A 48 0.16 1.13 10.37
C THR A 48 1.20 0.22 9.74
N LEU A 49 2.45 0.33 10.18
CA LEU A 49 3.55 -0.49 9.66
C LEU A 49 4.29 -1.25 10.78
N PRO A 50 4.85 -2.44 10.48
CA PRO A 50 4.56 -3.24 9.29
C PRO A 50 3.12 -3.79 9.35
N THR A 51 2.49 -3.98 8.19
CA THR A 51 1.23 -4.69 8.05
C THR A 51 1.43 -5.84 7.08
N ILE A 52 0.97 -7.03 7.47
CA ILE A 52 1.06 -8.25 6.69
C ILE A 52 -0.36 -8.69 6.35
N TYR A 53 -0.55 -9.02 5.08
CA TYR A 53 -1.78 -9.60 4.58
C TYR A 53 -1.50 -11.01 4.06
N HIS A 54 -2.37 -11.94 4.42
CA HIS A 54 -2.49 -13.23 3.77
C HIS A 54 -3.59 -13.13 2.72
N ALA A 55 -3.30 -13.56 1.50
CA ALA A 55 -4.25 -13.57 0.40
C ALA A 55 -4.39 -15.01 -0.10
N ASN A 56 -5.62 -15.51 -0.12
CA ASN A 56 -5.94 -16.83 -0.68
C ASN A 56 -7.27 -16.73 -1.44
N ASP A 57 -7.29 -17.12 -2.71
CA ASP A 57 -8.46 -17.05 -3.60
C ASP A 57 -9.18 -15.68 -3.59
N GLY A 58 -8.41 -14.60 -3.61
CA GLY A 58 -8.95 -13.23 -3.57
C GLY A 58 -9.50 -12.78 -2.21
N VAL A 59 -9.44 -13.64 -1.19
CA VAL A 59 -9.81 -13.34 0.19
C VAL A 59 -8.59 -12.88 0.96
N PHE A 60 -8.62 -11.61 1.40
CA PHE A 60 -7.55 -10.99 2.16
C PHE A 60 -7.82 -11.08 3.66
N ARG A 61 -6.80 -11.44 4.43
CA ARG A 61 -6.83 -11.53 5.90
C ARG A 61 -5.64 -10.78 6.46
N ARG A 62 -5.86 -9.97 7.49
CA ARG A 62 -4.77 -9.24 8.14
C ARG A 62 -4.13 -10.14 9.20
N TYR A 63 -2.84 -10.44 9.04
CA TYR A 63 -2.09 -11.19 10.04
C TYR A 63 -1.79 -10.30 11.26
N ARG A 64 -2.04 -10.84 12.46
CA ARG A 64 -1.88 -10.15 13.76
C ARG A 64 -1.01 -10.92 14.77
N GLY A 65 -0.31 -11.97 14.31
CA GLY A 65 0.54 -12.80 15.17
C GLY A 65 1.87 -12.15 15.54
N SER A 66 2.76 -12.95 16.15
CA SER A 66 4.01 -12.49 16.77
C SER A 66 5.11 -12.08 15.79
N ARG A 67 4.91 -12.32 14.48
CA ARG A 67 5.87 -12.00 13.41
C ARG A 67 7.22 -12.71 13.55
N THR A 68 7.29 -13.80 14.32
CA THR A 68 8.46 -14.68 14.34
C THR A 68 8.39 -15.66 13.17
N LEU A 69 9.53 -16.28 12.83
CA LEU A 69 9.58 -17.23 11.72
C LEU A 69 8.64 -18.41 11.97
N GLU A 70 8.66 -18.93 13.20
CA GLU A 70 7.89 -20.09 13.64
C GLU A 70 6.38 -19.80 13.58
N ASP A 71 5.95 -18.61 14.02
CA ASP A 71 4.54 -18.23 13.98
C ASP A 71 4.05 -17.99 12.55
N LEU A 72 4.87 -17.39 11.68
CA LEU A 72 4.54 -17.23 10.26
C LEU A 72 4.43 -18.58 9.54
N GLN A 73 5.35 -19.51 9.80
CA GLN A 73 5.29 -20.87 9.26
C GLN A 73 4.06 -21.62 9.77
N GLY A 74 3.83 -21.61 11.10
CA GLY A 74 2.67 -22.24 11.71
C GLY A 74 1.35 -21.64 11.24
N TYR A 75 1.32 -20.33 10.96
CA TYR A 75 0.13 -19.66 10.41
C TYR A 75 -0.32 -20.28 9.08
N VAL A 76 0.64 -20.66 8.23
CA VAL A 76 0.38 -21.29 6.93
C VAL A 76 0.18 -22.79 7.05
N LEU A 77 1.13 -23.51 7.67
CA LEU A 77 1.13 -24.97 7.79
C LEU A 77 -0.08 -25.51 8.54
N GLU A 78 -0.43 -24.89 9.66
CA GLU A 78 -1.56 -25.31 10.49
C GLU A 78 -2.87 -24.65 10.04
N ARG A 79 -2.87 -23.92 8.92
CA ARG A 79 -4.04 -23.22 8.36
C ARG A 79 -4.74 -22.29 9.36
N LYS A 80 -3.98 -21.67 10.29
CA LYS A 80 -4.51 -20.73 11.30
C LYS A 80 -5.24 -19.55 10.66
N TRP A 81 -4.93 -19.24 9.40
CA TRP A 81 -5.64 -18.23 8.62
C TRP A 81 -7.14 -18.52 8.44
N GLU A 82 -7.61 -19.76 8.55
CA GLU A 82 -9.04 -20.10 8.45
C GLU A 82 -9.86 -19.50 9.59
N ALA A 83 -9.26 -19.39 10.79
CA ALA A 83 -9.88 -18.78 11.96
C ALA A 83 -9.79 -17.24 11.94
N VAL A 84 -9.01 -16.65 11.03
CA VAL A 84 -8.87 -15.20 10.92
C VAL A 84 -9.98 -14.65 10.03
N GLU A 85 -10.75 -13.71 10.59
CA GLU A 85 -11.79 -13.01 9.85
C GLU A 85 -11.21 -12.31 8.62
N PRO A 86 -11.86 -12.47 7.45
CA PRO A 86 -11.46 -11.75 6.25
C PRO A 86 -11.68 -10.26 6.39
N VAL A 87 -10.91 -9.47 5.64
CA VAL A 87 -11.15 -8.05 5.49
C VAL A 87 -12.55 -7.86 4.90
N ALA A 88 -13.35 -6.98 5.50
CA ALA A 88 -14.69 -6.68 5.03
C ALA A 88 -14.69 -6.36 3.52
N GLY A 89 -15.68 -6.87 2.78
CA GLY A 89 -15.70 -6.81 1.31
C GLY A 89 -15.48 -5.41 0.73
N TRP A 90 -16.07 -4.37 1.33
CA TRP A 90 -15.90 -2.98 0.89
C TRP A 90 -14.50 -2.40 1.17
N LYS A 91 -13.76 -2.96 2.13
CA LYS A 91 -12.35 -2.65 2.41
C LYS A 91 -11.39 -3.62 1.73
N SER A 92 -11.89 -4.63 1.03
CA SER A 92 -11.03 -5.59 0.34
C SER A 92 -10.24 -4.88 -0.76
N PRO A 93 -8.93 -5.15 -0.90
CA PRO A 93 -8.13 -4.65 -2.02
C PRO A 93 -8.70 -5.00 -3.40
N SER A 94 -9.49 -6.07 -3.51
CA SER A 94 -10.17 -6.45 -4.76
C SER A 94 -11.46 -5.68 -5.05
N SER A 95 -11.96 -4.88 -4.11
CA SER A 95 -13.22 -4.14 -4.27
C SER A 95 -13.07 -2.88 -5.14
N ILE A 96 -14.16 -2.48 -5.80
CA ILE A 96 -14.20 -1.25 -6.62
C ILE A 96 -13.85 -0.02 -5.78
N VAL A 97 -14.34 0.03 -4.53
CA VAL A 97 -14.07 1.12 -3.58
C VAL A 97 -12.57 1.29 -3.36
N MET A 98 -11.86 0.19 -3.10
CA MET A 98 -10.42 0.24 -2.85
C MET A 98 -9.58 0.47 -4.12
N HIS A 99 -10.07 0.08 -5.30
CA HIS A 99 -9.45 0.52 -6.57
C HIS A 99 -9.59 2.03 -6.77
N GLY A 100 -10.75 2.60 -6.46
CA GLY A 100 -10.95 4.06 -6.44
C GLY A 100 -9.99 4.75 -5.47
N MET A 101 -9.83 4.20 -4.26
CA MET A 101 -8.86 4.69 -3.27
C MET A 101 -7.42 4.65 -3.81
N ALA A 102 -7.04 3.58 -4.52
CA ALA A 102 -5.73 3.50 -5.17
C ALA A 102 -5.52 4.65 -6.17
N GLY A 103 -6.53 4.92 -7.00
CA GLY A 103 -6.51 6.04 -7.94
C GLY A 103 -6.34 7.39 -7.26
N LEU A 104 -7.04 7.63 -6.15
CA LEU A 104 -6.90 8.86 -5.36
C LEU A 104 -5.48 9.04 -4.81
N PHE A 105 -4.87 7.98 -4.30
CA PHE A 105 -3.49 8.02 -3.79
C PHE A 105 -2.46 8.21 -4.91
N TYR A 106 -2.64 7.55 -6.06
CA TYR A 106 -1.79 7.79 -7.22
C TYR A 106 -1.90 9.24 -7.72
N LEU A 107 -3.12 9.77 -7.82
CA LEU A 107 -3.35 11.16 -8.20
C LEU A 107 -2.66 12.12 -7.23
N SER A 108 -2.79 11.90 -5.93
CA SER A 108 -2.11 12.71 -4.92
C SER A 108 -0.58 12.65 -5.07
N GLY A 109 -0.02 11.47 -5.31
CA GLY A 109 1.41 11.29 -5.54
C GLY A 109 1.89 12.03 -6.79
N TRP A 110 1.12 11.96 -7.88
CA TRP A 110 1.39 12.63 -9.14
C TRP A 110 1.33 14.16 -9.02
N ILE A 111 0.32 14.71 -8.34
CA ILE A 111 0.21 16.14 -8.06
C ILE A 111 1.46 16.63 -7.31
N ARG A 112 1.86 15.91 -6.26
CA ARG A 112 3.08 16.23 -5.48
C ARG A 112 4.31 16.22 -6.37
N GLN A 113 4.45 15.21 -7.23
CA GLN A 113 5.60 15.08 -8.13
C GLN A 113 5.68 16.24 -9.13
N ILE A 114 4.55 16.65 -9.71
CA ILE A 114 4.50 17.81 -10.60
C ILE A 114 4.87 19.08 -9.84
N HIS A 115 4.32 19.27 -8.63
CA HIS A 115 4.64 20.43 -7.81
C HIS A 115 6.15 20.53 -7.56
N SER A 116 6.78 19.46 -7.08
CA SER A 116 8.23 19.41 -6.86
C SER A 116 9.03 19.63 -8.14
N TYR A 117 8.55 19.11 -9.27
CA TYR A 117 9.23 19.34 -10.55
C TYR A 117 9.19 20.82 -10.95
N LEU A 118 8.03 21.47 -10.83
CA LEU A 118 7.86 22.90 -11.13
C LEU A 118 8.74 23.76 -10.19
N THR A 119 8.76 23.48 -8.90
CA THR A 119 9.49 24.31 -7.92
C THR A 119 10.98 24.02 -7.89
N ASP A 120 11.36 22.75 -7.84
CA ASP A 120 12.73 22.36 -7.52
C ASP A 120 13.58 22.24 -8.79
N THR A 121 12.98 21.78 -9.90
CA THR A 121 13.70 21.61 -11.17
C THR A 121 13.60 22.84 -12.06
N LEU A 122 12.40 23.40 -12.23
CA LEU A 122 12.18 24.58 -13.07
C LEU A 122 12.35 25.91 -12.33
N GLY A 123 12.52 25.88 -11.00
CA GLY A 123 12.71 27.09 -10.18
C GLY A 123 11.47 27.99 -10.11
N ILE A 124 10.29 27.47 -10.47
CA ILE A 124 9.05 28.24 -10.46
C ILE A 124 8.67 28.53 -9.01
N ASN A 125 8.27 29.77 -8.74
CA ASN A 125 7.80 30.15 -7.40
C ASN A 125 6.59 29.30 -6.98
N VAL A 126 6.60 28.85 -5.72
CA VAL A 126 5.55 28.00 -5.13
C VAL A 126 4.13 28.56 -5.36
N TRP A 127 3.94 29.89 -5.24
CA TRP A 127 2.64 30.54 -5.47
C TRP A 127 2.14 30.38 -6.91
N ILE A 128 3.04 30.41 -7.89
CA ILE A 128 2.70 30.19 -9.30
C ILE A 128 2.30 28.74 -9.53
N SER A 129 3.04 27.79 -8.93
CA SER A 129 2.68 26.37 -8.98
C SER A 129 1.27 26.12 -8.45
N TYR A 130 0.92 26.71 -7.30
CA TYR A 130 -0.43 26.63 -6.76
C TYR A 130 -1.49 27.29 -7.65
N ALA A 131 -1.19 28.44 -8.27
CA ALA A 131 -2.09 29.08 -9.22
C ALA A 131 -2.38 28.19 -10.44
N ILE A 132 -1.37 27.47 -10.96
CA ILE A 132 -1.52 26.50 -12.06
C ILE A 132 -2.46 25.36 -11.64
N PHE A 133 -2.27 24.76 -10.46
CA PHE A 133 -3.13 23.68 -9.98
C PHE A 133 -4.58 24.15 -9.72
N MET A 134 -4.75 25.36 -9.18
CA MET A 134 -6.09 25.95 -8.99
C MET A 134 -6.79 26.17 -10.33
N LEU A 135 -6.12 26.76 -11.31
CA LEU A 135 -6.67 26.97 -12.64
C LEU A 135 -7.03 25.64 -13.32
N ALA A 136 -6.14 24.65 -13.25
CA ALA A 136 -6.41 23.31 -13.80
C ALA A 136 -7.64 22.67 -13.16
N THR A 137 -7.78 22.77 -11.84
CA THR A 137 -8.95 22.24 -11.11
C THR A 137 -10.25 22.93 -11.53
N LEU A 138 -10.24 24.25 -11.68
CA LEU A 138 -11.39 25.02 -12.14
C LEU A 138 -11.80 24.65 -13.57
N LEU A 139 -10.82 24.51 -14.48
CA LEU A 139 -11.08 24.13 -15.88
C LEU A 139 -11.64 22.70 -15.98
N ILE A 140 -11.10 21.76 -15.21
CA ILE A 140 -11.63 20.38 -15.14
C ILE A 140 -13.07 20.40 -14.60
N GLY A 141 -13.34 21.16 -13.54
CA GLY A 141 -14.68 21.30 -12.98
C GLY A 141 -15.67 21.91 -13.98
N LEU A 142 -15.26 22.94 -14.72
CA LEU A 142 -16.09 23.55 -15.77
C LEU A 142 -16.40 22.55 -16.90
N PHE A 143 -15.40 21.77 -17.33
CA PHE A 143 -15.58 20.79 -18.40
C PHE A 143 -16.46 19.61 -17.99
N LEU A 144 -16.35 19.13 -16.74
CA LEU A 144 -17.19 18.06 -16.22
C LEU A 144 -18.63 18.52 -15.91
N GLY A 145 -18.84 19.82 -15.71
CA GLY A 145 -20.15 20.41 -15.44
C GLY A 145 -20.94 20.82 -16.68
N LEU A 146 -20.32 20.82 -17.87
CA LEU A 146 -20.94 21.09 -19.18
C LEU A 146 -21.32 19.79 -19.89
#